data_AF-A0A0L0UJK2-F1
#
_entry.id   AF-A0A0L0UJK2-F1
#
_cell.length_a   1.000
_cell.length_b   1.000
_cell.length_c   1.000
_cell.angle_alpha   90.00
_cell.angle_beta   90.00
_cell.angle_gamma   90.00
#
_symmetry.space_group_name_H-M   'P 1'
#
loop_
_entity.id
_entity.type
_entity.pdbx_description
1 polymer ?
#
loop_
_entity_poly.entity_id
_entity_poly.type
_entity_poly.pdbx_seq_one_letter_code
_entity_poly.pdbx_strand_id
1 'polypeptide(L)'
;MKDYIALPSHSDGAISTEPPVLDQISCEIPSIFMLKLMDESDNSAEGIGQVLESVQEQSGLSAQEFSSRLQPMDGDLGTIQNFNSIRDLRHPSAYSEHSFNNVIFQLGGSHTMWNIAQVILTTHFGDPSNEKDVGVWQYLEALGIPHVKVIQKKDFTGRTHS
;
A
#
# COMPACT_ATOMS: atom_id res chain seq x y z
N MET A 1 34.99 -7.03 -24.87
CA MET A 1 34.31 -8.23 -25.43
C MET A 1 34.80 -9.40 -24.59
N LYS A 2 33.94 -10.05 -23.80
CA LYS A 2 34.32 -11.21 -22.99
C LYS A 2 33.87 -12.46 -23.74
N ASP A 3 34.81 -13.18 -24.32
CA ASP A 3 34.56 -14.46 -24.97
C ASP A 3 34.38 -15.53 -23.91
N TYR A 4 33.19 -16.14 -23.86
CA TYR A 4 32.89 -17.22 -22.93
C TYR A 4 33.64 -18.49 -23.32
N ILE A 5 34.34 -19.09 -22.36
CA ILE A 5 35.31 -20.18 -22.59
C ILE A 5 34.64 -21.57 -22.67
N ALA A 6 33.34 -21.69 -22.35
CA ALA A 6 32.61 -22.94 -22.51
C ALA A 6 31.10 -22.69 -22.74
N LEU A 7 30.55 -23.36 -23.75
CA LEU A 7 29.11 -23.47 -23.98
C LEU A 7 28.62 -24.76 -23.30
N PRO A 8 27.57 -24.72 -22.46
CA PRO A 8 27.04 -25.92 -21.81
C PRO A 8 26.46 -26.88 -22.85
N SER A 9 26.81 -28.16 -22.73
CA SER A 9 26.42 -29.22 -23.66
C SER A 9 24.96 -29.67 -23.54
N HIS A 10 24.27 -29.26 -22.47
CA HIS A 10 22.85 -29.55 -22.24
C HIS A 10 22.15 -28.28 -21.72
N SER A 11 21.27 -27.70 -22.53
CA SER A 11 20.41 -26.57 -22.18
C SER A 11 19.03 -27.00 -21.67
N ASP A 12 18.73 -28.30 -21.71
CA ASP A 12 17.44 -28.83 -21.26
C ASP A 12 17.31 -28.68 -19.74
N GLY A 13 16.41 -27.78 -19.33
CA GLY A 13 16.18 -27.42 -17.92
C GLY A 13 16.92 -26.15 -17.46
N ALA A 14 17.62 -25.43 -18.34
CA ALA A 14 18.17 -24.13 -18.02
C ALA A 14 17.04 -23.13 -17.71
N ILE A 15 17.21 -22.32 -16.66
CA ILE A 15 16.29 -21.22 -16.36
C ILE A 15 16.34 -20.25 -17.54
N SER A 16 15.18 -19.93 -18.11
CA SER A 16 15.08 -18.95 -19.20
C SER A 16 15.77 -17.66 -18.79
N THR A 17 16.77 -17.23 -19.57
CA THR A 17 17.44 -15.94 -19.39
C THR A 17 16.60 -14.78 -19.90
N GLU A 18 15.52 -15.09 -20.63
CA GLU A 18 14.50 -14.13 -21.01
C GLU A 18 13.40 -14.16 -19.95
N PRO A 19 13.30 -13.13 -19.09
CA PRO A 19 12.20 -13.06 -18.15
C PRO A 19 10.88 -12.92 -18.93
N PRO A 20 9.78 -13.49 -18.42
CA PRO A 20 8.46 -13.23 -18.99
C PRO A 20 8.23 -11.71 -19.02
N VAL A 21 7.56 -11.24 -20.08
CA VAL A 21 7.18 -9.83 -20.21
C VAL A 21 6.33 -9.48 -18.99
N LEU A 22 6.82 -8.52 -18.20
CA LEU A 22 6.05 -8.00 -17.06
C LEU A 22 4.81 -7.29 -17.60
N ASP A 23 3.65 -7.53 -16.99
CA ASP A 23 2.48 -6.70 -17.19
C ASP A 23 2.82 -5.27 -16.74
N GLN A 24 3.03 -4.38 -17.71
CA GLN A 24 3.35 -3.00 -17.42
C GLN A 24 2.11 -2.31 -16.87
N ILE A 25 2.26 -1.68 -15.71
CA ILE A 25 1.25 -0.77 -15.18
C ILE A 25 1.14 0.40 -16.16
N SER A 26 -0.10 0.74 -16.54
CA SER A 26 -0.36 1.89 -17.40
C SER A 26 0.31 3.15 -16.83
N CYS A 27 1.00 3.90 -17.69
CA CYS A 27 1.56 5.20 -17.34
C CYS A 27 0.50 6.32 -17.36
N GLU A 28 -0.77 6.00 -17.59
CA GLU A 28 -1.87 6.95 -17.52
C GLU A 28 -2.10 7.42 -16.08
N ILE A 29 -2.49 8.69 -15.94
CA ILE A 29 -2.81 9.27 -14.64
C ILE A 29 -4.07 8.57 -14.11
N PRO A 30 -4.02 7.96 -12.90
CA PRO A 30 -5.19 7.29 -12.35
C PRO A 30 -6.29 8.30 -12.04
N SER A 31 -7.54 7.90 -12.27
CA SER A 31 -8.69 8.68 -11.85
C SER A 31 -8.86 8.55 -10.33
N ILE A 32 -8.68 9.66 -9.61
CA ILE A 32 -8.84 9.73 -8.15
C ILE A 32 -10.17 10.41 -7.85
N PHE A 33 -11.02 9.71 -7.11
CA PHE A 33 -12.32 10.23 -6.67
C PHE A 33 -12.30 10.44 -5.16
N MET A 34 -12.80 11.60 -4.72
CA MET A 34 -13.05 11.84 -3.31
C MET A 34 -14.48 11.41 -3.00
N LEU A 35 -14.61 10.48 -2.06
CA LEU A 35 -15.91 10.06 -1.56
C LEU A 35 -16.51 11.19 -0.71
N LYS A 36 -17.82 11.37 -0.83
CA LYS A 36 -18.59 12.25 0.05
C LYS A 36 -18.55 11.70 1.48
N LEU A 37 -18.65 12.61 2.45
CA LEU A 37 -18.83 12.25 3.85
C LEU A 37 -20.08 11.38 4.00
N MET A 38 -19.96 10.36 4.83
CA MET A 38 -21.00 9.39 5.16
C MET A 38 -21.28 9.52 6.67
N ASP A 39 -22.54 9.39 7.07
CA ASP A 39 -22.96 9.43 8.48
C ASP A 39 -23.19 8.00 8.99
N GLU A 40 -22.12 7.20 8.93
CA GLU A 40 -22.16 5.77 9.29
C GLU A 40 -21.34 5.51 10.55
N SER A 41 -21.75 4.50 11.31
CA SER A 41 -21.05 4.08 12.52
C SER A 41 -19.65 3.53 12.20
N ASP A 42 -18.62 4.08 12.86
CA ASP A 42 -17.23 3.63 12.74
C ASP A 42 -16.88 2.45 13.68
N ASN A 43 -17.75 2.14 14.63
CA ASN A 43 -17.48 1.25 15.75
C ASN A 43 -18.28 -0.06 15.75
N SER A 44 -18.88 -0.43 14.62
CA SER A 44 -19.67 -1.66 14.51
C SER A 44 -19.50 -2.37 13.17
N ALA A 45 -19.76 -3.68 13.17
CA ALA A 45 -19.80 -4.49 11.96
C ALA A 45 -20.93 -4.05 11.01
N GLU A 46 -22.07 -3.64 11.55
CA GLU A 46 -23.19 -3.09 10.79
C GLU A 46 -22.80 -1.78 10.10
N GLY A 47 -22.12 -0.89 10.83
CA GLY A 47 -21.59 0.37 10.31
C GLY A 47 -20.63 0.18 9.14
N ILE A 48 -19.73 -0.80 9.19
CA ILE A 48 -18.88 -1.14 8.03
C ILE A 48 -19.70 -1.64 6.84
N GLY A 49 -20.78 -2.39 7.08
CA GLY A 49 -21.71 -2.78 6.01
C GLY A 49 -22.30 -1.57 5.29
N GLN A 50 -22.74 -0.57 6.06
CA GLN A 50 -23.32 0.68 5.55
C GLN A 50 -22.29 1.54 4.82
N VAL A 51 -21.05 1.60 5.33
CA VAL A 51 -19.94 2.28 4.63
C VAL A 51 -19.69 1.63 3.28
N LEU A 52 -19.59 0.30 3.19
CA LEU A 52 -19.35 -0.40 1.92
C LEU A 52 -20.50 -0.17 0.91
N GLU A 53 -21.74 -0.17 1.38
CA GLU A 53 -22.91 0.15 0.55
C GLU A 53 -22.84 1.60 0.03
N SER A 54 -22.55 2.57 0.90
CA SER A 54 -22.36 3.97 0.53
C SER A 54 -21.22 4.17 -0.48
N VAL A 55 -20.09 3.47 -0.33
CA VAL A 55 -18.98 3.51 -1.30
C VAL A 55 -19.43 2.95 -2.65
N GLN A 56 -20.14 1.81 -2.65
CA GLN A 56 -20.66 1.20 -3.87
C GLN A 56 -21.60 2.16 -4.60
N GLU A 57 -22.57 2.76 -3.89
CA GLU A 57 -23.50 3.74 -4.46
C GLU A 57 -22.79 4.95 -5.06
N GLN A 58 -21.81 5.51 -4.33
CA GLN A 58 -21.05 6.67 -4.81
C GLN A 58 -20.15 6.33 -6.00
N SER A 59 -19.69 5.09 -6.12
CA SER A 59 -18.90 4.63 -7.27
C SER A 59 -19.74 4.34 -8.51
N GLY A 60 -21.05 4.12 -8.35
CA GLY A 60 -21.96 3.72 -9.43
C GLY A 60 -21.70 2.31 -9.97
N LEU A 61 -20.87 1.51 -9.29
CA LEU A 61 -20.55 0.15 -9.68
C LEU A 61 -21.68 -0.82 -9.27
N SER A 62 -21.86 -1.89 -10.05
CA SER A 62 -22.69 -3.02 -9.60
C SER A 62 -22.06 -3.73 -8.40
N ALA A 63 -22.85 -4.47 -7.62
CA ALA A 63 -22.36 -5.23 -6.47
C ALA A 63 -21.24 -6.23 -6.88
N GLN A 64 -21.39 -6.85 -8.05
CA GLN A 64 -20.36 -7.75 -8.60
C GLN A 64 -19.06 -7.01 -8.92
N GLU A 65 -19.13 -5.88 -9.63
CA GLU A 65 -17.95 -5.10 -9.97
C GLU A 65 -17.27 -4.52 -8.73
N PHE A 66 -18.06 -3.97 -7.81
CA PHE A 66 -17.58 -3.41 -6.56
C PHE A 66 -16.87 -4.48 -5.72
N SER A 67 -17.52 -5.61 -5.46
CA SER A 67 -16.92 -6.69 -4.68
C SER A 67 -15.63 -7.22 -5.33
N SER A 68 -15.59 -7.35 -6.66
CA SER A 68 -14.40 -7.82 -7.38
C SER A 68 -13.21 -6.84 -7.37
N ARG A 69 -13.48 -5.54 -7.22
CA ARG A 69 -12.48 -4.47 -7.31
C ARG A 69 -12.12 -3.84 -5.96
N LEU A 70 -12.89 -4.12 -4.91
CA LEU A 70 -12.68 -3.56 -3.59
C LEU A 70 -11.31 -3.98 -3.04
N GLN A 71 -10.42 -3.01 -2.85
CA GLN A 71 -9.09 -3.19 -2.27
C GLN A 71 -8.87 -2.16 -1.14
N PRO A 72 -9.18 -2.52 0.11
CA PRO A 72 -8.89 -1.71 1.27
C PRO A 72 -7.38 -1.67 1.50
N MET A 73 -6.79 -0.48 1.45
CA MET A 73 -5.33 -0.29 1.54
C MET A 73 -4.84 -0.01 2.96
N ASP A 74 -5.69 0.55 3.81
CA ASP A 74 -5.34 0.88 5.20
C ASP A 74 -6.59 0.84 6.08
N GLY A 75 -6.37 0.62 7.37
CA GLY A 75 -7.41 0.56 8.39
C GLY A 75 -6.80 0.37 9.76
N ASP A 76 -7.39 1.01 10.77
CA ASP A 76 -7.03 0.74 12.15
C ASP A 76 -7.53 -0.65 12.60
N LEU A 77 -7.10 -1.06 13.80
CA LEU A 77 -7.45 -2.37 14.33
C LEU A 77 -8.97 -2.55 14.48
N GLY A 78 -9.70 -1.50 14.87
CA GLY A 78 -11.15 -1.55 15.05
C GLY A 78 -11.89 -1.75 13.73
N THR A 79 -11.49 -1.02 12.69
CA THR A 79 -12.00 -1.15 11.32
C THR A 79 -11.85 -2.58 10.83
N ILE A 80 -10.67 -3.17 11.04
CA ILE A 80 -10.37 -4.53 10.56
C ILE A 80 -11.14 -5.59 11.36
N GLN A 81 -11.33 -5.38 12.67
CA GLN A 81 -12.17 -6.24 13.50
C GLN A 81 -13.64 -6.20 13.06
N ASN A 82 -14.17 -5.01 12.76
CA ASN A 82 -15.53 -4.85 12.25
C ASN A 82 -15.70 -5.51 10.88
N PHE A 83 -14.71 -5.40 10.00
CA PHE A 83 -14.72 -6.05 8.69
C PHE A 83 -14.69 -7.58 8.80
N ASN A 84 -13.83 -8.14 9.65
CA ASN A 84 -13.81 -9.58 9.88
C ASN A 84 -15.12 -10.06 10.51
N SER A 85 -15.70 -9.27 11.41
CA SER A 85 -17.00 -9.59 12.02
C SER A 85 -18.13 -9.68 10.99
N ILE A 86 -18.21 -8.74 10.04
CA ILE A 86 -19.24 -8.81 8.99
C ILE A 86 -18.97 -9.96 8.00
N ARG A 87 -17.71 -10.25 7.70
CA ARG A 87 -17.33 -11.41 6.89
C ARG A 87 -17.75 -12.72 7.57
N ASP A 88 -17.52 -12.86 8.87
CA ASP A 88 -17.93 -14.03 9.64
C ASP A 88 -19.46 -14.17 9.69
N LEU A 89 -20.20 -13.07 9.87
CA LEU A 89 -21.67 -13.07 9.82
C LEU A 89 -22.23 -13.50 8.46
N ARG A 90 -21.52 -13.19 7.37
CA ARG A 90 -21.90 -13.56 6.01
C ARG A 90 -21.37 -14.93 5.59
N HIS A 91 -20.57 -15.58 6.43
CA HIS A 91 -20.03 -16.90 6.15
C HIS A 91 -20.91 -18.00 6.80
N PRO A 92 -21.26 -19.08 6.07
CA PRO A 92 -20.98 -19.34 4.66
C PRO A 92 -21.96 -18.61 3.73
N SER A 93 -21.44 -18.02 2.65
CA SER A 93 -22.26 -17.47 1.57
C SER A 93 -22.06 -18.28 0.29
N ALA A 94 -23.16 -18.59 -0.40
CA ALA A 94 -23.13 -19.20 -1.73
C ALA A 94 -22.74 -18.19 -2.84
N TYR A 95 -22.80 -16.89 -2.54
CA TYR A 95 -22.51 -15.81 -3.47
C TYR A 95 -21.20 -15.12 -3.08
N SER A 96 -20.27 -15.02 -4.02
CA SER A 96 -18.95 -14.43 -3.79
C SER A 96 -19.03 -12.96 -3.38
N GLU A 97 -19.99 -12.22 -3.96
CA GLU A 97 -20.22 -10.78 -3.72
C GLU A 97 -20.53 -10.44 -2.26
N HIS A 98 -21.17 -11.36 -1.54
CA HIS A 98 -21.52 -11.17 -0.14
C HIS A 98 -20.45 -11.72 0.82
N SER A 99 -19.61 -12.65 0.35
CA SER A 99 -18.66 -13.35 1.20
C SER A 99 -17.43 -12.52 1.59
N PHE A 100 -17.07 -11.52 0.77
CA PHE A 100 -15.84 -10.73 0.89
C PHE A 100 -14.54 -11.54 1.03
N ASN A 101 -14.53 -12.82 0.64
CA ASN A 101 -13.36 -13.68 0.77
C ASN A 101 -12.19 -13.25 -0.13
N ASN A 102 -12.46 -12.45 -1.16
CA ASN A 102 -11.48 -11.89 -2.08
C ASN A 102 -10.85 -10.56 -1.59
N VAL A 103 -11.27 -10.06 -0.43
CA VAL A 103 -10.81 -8.79 0.13
C VAL A 103 -9.87 -9.06 1.31
N ILE A 104 -8.68 -8.46 1.26
CA ILE A 104 -7.65 -8.59 2.29
C ILE A 104 -7.33 -7.20 2.83
N PHE A 105 -7.37 -7.06 4.16
CA PHE A 105 -6.88 -5.87 4.85
C PHE A 105 -5.44 -6.08 5.32
N GLN A 106 -4.56 -5.13 5.03
CA GLN A 106 -3.20 -5.14 5.53
C GLN A 106 -3.09 -4.28 6.80
N LEU A 107 -3.17 -4.94 7.97
CA LEU A 107 -3.03 -4.33 9.30
C LEU A 107 -1.76 -3.49 9.41
N GLY A 108 -1.89 -2.20 9.71
CA GLY A 108 -0.76 -1.32 10.01
C GLY A 108 0.33 -1.37 8.95
N GLY A 109 -0.04 -1.72 7.70
CA GLY A 109 0.88 -1.78 6.57
C GLY A 109 1.49 -0.41 6.35
N SER A 110 0.67 0.64 6.34
CA SER A 110 1.12 2.03 6.21
C SER A 110 2.12 2.43 7.29
N HIS A 111 1.84 2.19 8.57
CA HIS A 111 2.75 2.51 9.67
C HIS A 111 4.03 1.69 9.66
N THR A 112 3.95 0.39 9.38
CA THR A 112 5.12 -0.49 9.27
C THR A 112 5.98 -0.12 8.07
N MET A 113 5.36 0.09 6.89
CA MET A 113 6.03 0.55 5.68
C MET A 113 6.64 1.93 5.86
N TRP A 114 5.94 2.84 6.53
CA TRP A 114 6.45 4.16 6.89
C TRP A 114 7.69 4.05 7.78
N ASN A 115 7.64 3.23 8.83
CA ASN A 115 8.79 3.00 9.71
C ASN A 115 9.98 2.39 8.95
N ILE A 116 9.75 1.41 8.07
CA ILE A 116 10.81 0.81 7.24
C ILE A 116 11.38 1.85 6.27
N ALA A 117 10.54 2.60 5.57
CA ALA A 117 10.95 3.65 4.64
C ALA A 117 11.75 4.74 5.35
N GLN A 118 11.32 5.15 6.56
CA GLN A 118 12.05 6.10 7.40
C GLN A 118 13.44 5.56 7.78
N VAL A 119 13.55 4.29 8.19
CA VAL A 119 14.85 3.69 8.52
C VAL A 119 15.77 3.64 7.30
N ILE A 120 15.27 3.25 6.13
CA ILE A 120 16.06 3.23 4.88
C ILE A 120 16.51 4.65 4.52
N LEU A 121 15.58 5.61 4.53
CA LEU A 121 15.85 7.00 4.17
C LEU A 121 16.86 7.65 5.13
N THR A 122 16.75 7.41 6.42
CA THR A 122 17.69 7.96 7.42
C THR A 122 19.04 7.27 7.38
N THR A 123 19.09 5.95 7.17
CA THR A 123 20.35 5.18 7.05
C THR A 123 21.15 5.60 5.82
N HIS A 124 20.48 5.87 4.71
CA HIS A 124 21.10 6.25 3.44
C HIS A 124 21.03 7.75 3.16
N PHE A 125 20.73 8.57 4.17
CA PHE A 125 20.51 10.00 3.97
C PHE A 125 21.74 10.68 3.35
N GLY A 126 22.94 10.33 3.83
CA GLY A 126 24.21 10.91 3.40
C GLY A 126 24.65 12.13 4.22
N ASP A 127 25.73 12.76 3.79
CA ASP A 127 26.28 14.00 4.39
C ASP A 127 26.11 15.19 3.43
N PRO A 128 25.13 16.09 3.69
CA PRO A 128 24.91 17.29 2.87
C PRO A 128 26.07 18.29 2.89
N SER A 129 26.97 18.20 3.87
CA SER A 129 28.14 19.08 3.97
C SER A 129 29.28 18.64 3.06
N ASN A 130 29.20 17.42 2.52
CA ASN A 130 30.17 16.85 1.61
C ASN A 130 29.60 16.83 0.18
N GLU A 131 30.08 17.73 -0.66
CA GLU A 131 29.63 17.85 -2.06
C GLU A 131 29.87 16.59 -2.93
N LYS A 132 30.68 15.64 -2.46
CA LYS A 132 30.94 14.36 -3.14
C LYS A 132 30.04 13.22 -2.63
N ASP A 133 29.27 13.46 -1.59
CA ASP A 133 28.32 12.49 -1.06
C ASP A 133 27.11 12.38 -2.00
N VAL A 134 26.70 11.14 -2.29
CA VAL A 134 25.61 10.80 -3.21
C VAL A 134 24.40 10.22 -2.47
N GLY A 135 24.20 10.63 -1.22
CA GLY A 135 23.10 10.21 -0.38
C GLY A 135 21.73 10.71 -0.84
N VAL A 136 20.68 10.24 -0.16
CA VAL A 136 19.28 10.59 -0.45
C VAL A 136 19.02 12.11 -0.40
N TRP A 137 19.80 12.87 0.38
CA TRP A 137 19.68 14.34 0.45
C TRP A 137 19.77 15.02 -0.92
N GLN A 138 20.65 14.54 -1.82
CA GLN A 138 20.83 15.13 -3.15
C GLN A 138 19.60 14.91 -4.05
N TYR A 139 18.97 13.74 -3.94
CA TYR A 139 17.72 13.43 -4.64
C TYR A 139 16.55 14.26 -4.12
N LEU A 140 16.48 14.49 -2.81
CA LEU A 140 15.46 15.35 -2.21
C LEU A 140 15.56 16.79 -2.72
N GLU A 141 16.78 17.34 -2.78
CA GLU A 141 17.03 18.68 -3.35
C GLU A 141 16.64 18.74 -4.84
N ALA A 142 16.96 17.71 -5.63
CA ALA A 142 16.58 17.63 -7.03
C ALA A 142 15.05 17.60 -7.23
N LEU A 143 14.30 17.05 -6.27
CA LEU A 143 12.84 17.07 -6.23
C LEU A 143 12.25 18.37 -5.65
N GLY A 144 13.10 19.34 -5.29
CA GLY A 144 12.67 20.61 -4.67
C GLY A 144 12.25 20.48 -3.21
N ILE A 145 12.60 19.38 -2.54
CA ILE A 145 12.32 19.13 -1.14
C ILE A 145 13.58 19.46 -0.32
N PRO A 146 13.57 20.52 0.49
CA PRO A 146 14.74 20.88 1.29
C PRO A 146 15.12 19.75 2.23
N HIS A 147 16.34 19.23 2.12
CA HIS A 147 16.82 18.06 2.86
C HIS A 147 16.73 18.25 4.39
N VAL A 148 16.92 19.49 4.86
CA VAL A 148 16.79 19.89 6.29
C VAL A 148 15.38 19.64 6.86
N LYS A 149 14.33 19.69 6.03
CA LYS A 149 12.96 19.48 6.49
C LYS A 149 12.62 18.00 6.68
N VAL A 150 13.37 17.08 6.08
CA VAL A 150 13.08 15.64 6.09
C VAL A 150 13.68 14.94 7.32
N ILE A 151 14.80 15.44 7.86
CA ILE A 151 15.47 14.84 9.03
C ILE A 151 14.81 15.24 10.36
N GLN A 152 13.89 16.22 10.38
CA GLN A 152 13.25 16.65 11.63
C GLN A 152 12.38 15.54 12.20
N LYS A 153 13.01 14.68 13.01
CA LYS A 153 12.37 13.79 13.95
C LYS A 153 11.53 14.69 14.84
N LYS A 154 10.19 14.63 14.72
CA LYS A 154 9.33 15.18 15.77
C LYS A 154 9.57 14.33 17.01
N ASP A 155 10.44 14.81 17.89
CA ASP A 155 10.53 14.30 19.25
C ASP A 155 9.22 14.63 19.95
N PHE A 156 8.30 13.67 19.99
CA PHE A 156 7.07 13.75 20.80
C PHE A 156 7.34 13.40 22.27
N THR A 157 8.58 13.54 22.75
CA THR A 157 8.91 13.39 24.17
C THR A 157 8.60 14.70 24.89
N GLY A 158 7.30 14.97 25.07
CA GLY A 158 6.83 16.23 25.65
C GLY A 158 5.47 16.12 26.32
N ARG A 159 5.48 15.70 27.59
CA ARG A 159 4.47 15.88 28.66
C ARG A 159 3.32 14.86 28.74
N THR A 160 3.62 13.76 29.41
CA THR A 160 2.85 13.40 30.61
C THR A 160 3.14 14.45 31.70
N HIS A 161 2.14 15.21 32.16
CA HIS A 161 1.98 15.63 33.56
C HIS A 161 0.66 16.42 33.74
N SER A 162 -0.12 15.93 34.72
CA SER A 162 -1.36 16.40 35.37
C SER A 162 -2.63 16.47 34.54
#